data_AF-A0A931M849-F1
#
_entry.id   AF-A0A931M849-F1
#
_cell.length_a   1.000
_cell.length_b   1.000
_cell.length_c   1.000
_cell.angle_alpha   90.00
_cell.angle_beta   90.00
_cell.angle_gamma   90.00
#
_symmetry.space_group_name_H-M   'P 1'
#
loop_
_entity.id
_entity.type
_entity.pdbx_description
1 polymer ?
#
loop_
_entity_poly.entity_id
_entity_poly.type
_entity_poly.pdbx_seq_one_letter_code
_entity_poly.pdbx_strand_id
1 'polypeptide(L)'
;MEPEDISNNTTVVDETNSTRPAYWLTRYVMLRLLGLIYAVAFLAAINQIVPLIGEHGLLPAKLYLNSISNSYGTADGFVHSPSLFWFSSSDITILTAAWIGFILSCVVLAGYANAIIMTVLWFCYMSFVHIGQDWYSYGWEIQLLETGFLSIFLCPLLDMRPFPKKPPPFPIIVLFRWLIFRIMLGSGLIKIRWDASWMDGSALYYHFETQPIPGPLSRWFHFLPHSILKMGV
;
A
#
# COMPACT_ATOMS: atom_id res chain seq x y z
N MET A 1 -28.47 74.71 10.10
CA MET A 1 -27.41 73.70 10.19
C MET A 1 -27.96 72.49 9.45
N GLU A 2 -27.70 72.46 8.16
CA GLU A 2 -27.98 71.36 7.24
C GLU A 2 -26.82 70.33 7.36
N PRO A 3 -26.85 69.19 6.65
CA PRO A 3 -27.29 67.87 7.11
C PRO A 3 -26.10 66.88 7.11
N GLU A 4 -26.32 65.58 7.33
CA GLU A 4 -25.89 64.54 6.39
C GLU A 4 -26.29 63.12 6.84
N ASP A 5 -27.05 62.51 5.94
CA ASP A 5 -27.40 61.11 5.79
C ASP A 5 -26.15 60.32 5.37
N ILE A 6 -25.80 59.26 6.09
CA ILE A 6 -25.00 58.17 5.55
C ILE A 6 -25.65 56.85 5.98
N SER A 7 -26.79 56.57 5.36
CA SER A 7 -27.02 55.22 4.85
C SER A 7 -25.89 54.84 3.89
N ASN A 8 -25.18 53.75 4.17
CA ASN A 8 -24.77 52.74 3.19
C ASN A 8 -23.75 51.75 3.76
N ASN A 9 -24.05 50.48 3.52
CA ASN A 9 -23.12 49.37 3.29
C ASN A 9 -22.09 49.12 4.40
N THR A 10 -22.04 47.95 5.01
CA THR A 10 -21.89 46.70 4.27
C THR A 10 -22.17 45.57 5.25
N THR A 11 -23.19 44.78 4.94
CA THR A 11 -23.19 43.35 5.26
C THR A 11 -21.92 42.76 4.66
N VAL A 12 -20.80 42.80 5.38
CA VAL A 12 -19.68 41.89 5.08
C VAL A 12 -20.11 40.56 5.65
N VAL A 13 -20.91 39.89 4.83
CA VAL A 13 -20.99 38.45 4.73
C VAL A 13 -19.55 37.99 4.53
N ASP A 14 -18.80 37.80 5.62
CA ASP A 14 -17.56 37.04 5.57
C ASP A 14 -17.91 35.55 5.74
N GLU A 15 -18.83 35.09 4.89
CA GLU A 15 -18.90 33.69 4.48
C GLU A 15 -17.75 33.42 3.52
N THR A 16 -16.49 33.61 3.94
CA THR A 16 -15.42 32.75 3.44
C THR A 16 -15.54 31.41 4.14
N ASN A 17 -16.70 30.77 3.97
CA ASN A 17 -16.82 29.32 3.95
C ASN A 17 -16.02 28.85 2.72
N SER A 18 -14.69 28.96 2.80
CA SER A 18 -13.78 28.10 2.05
C SER A 18 -14.06 26.70 2.58
N THR A 19 -15.15 26.10 2.09
CA THR A 19 -15.51 24.71 2.26
C THR A 19 -14.41 23.92 1.55
N ARG A 20 -13.29 23.74 2.26
CA ARG A 20 -12.24 22.82 1.84
C ARG A 20 -12.96 21.52 1.54
N PRO A 21 -12.81 20.92 0.34
CA PRO A 21 -13.41 19.63 0.07
C PRO A 21 -12.84 18.67 1.12
N ALA A 22 -13.67 18.28 2.06
CA ALA A 22 -13.27 17.39 3.09
C ALA A 22 -13.17 16.01 2.43
N TYR A 23 -11.95 15.47 2.33
CA TYR A 23 -11.61 14.21 1.66
C TYR A 23 -12.20 12.97 2.37
N TRP A 24 -13.38 13.09 2.98
CA TRP A 24 -14.09 12.04 3.70
C TRP A 24 -14.35 10.83 2.84
N LEU A 25 -14.91 11.05 1.64
CA LEU A 25 -15.18 9.97 0.71
C LEU A 25 -13.89 9.29 0.27
N THR A 26 -12.85 10.07 -0.05
CA THR A 26 -11.53 9.54 -0.42
C THR A 26 -10.99 8.65 0.69
N ARG A 27 -10.97 9.14 1.93
CA ARG A 27 -10.52 8.35 3.08
C ARG A 27 -11.34 7.08 3.28
N TYR A 28 -12.67 7.19 3.21
CA TYR A 28 -13.57 6.06 3.39
C TYR A 28 -13.34 4.97 2.34
N VAL A 29 -13.27 5.34 1.06
CA VAL A 29 -13.03 4.41 -0.04
C VAL A 29 -11.62 3.81 0.05
N MET A 30 -10.60 4.64 0.26
CA MET A 30 -9.21 4.18 0.35
C MET A 30 -9.01 3.16 1.47
N LEU A 31 -9.52 3.43 2.68
CA LEU A 31 -9.37 2.50 3.80
C LEU A 31 -10.08 1.18 3.54
N ARG A 32 -11.28 1.18 2.93
CA ARG A 32 -11.99 -0.06 2.59
C ARG A 32 -11.26 -0.88 1.52
N LEU A 33 -10.84 -0.24 0.44
CA LEU A 33 -10.09 -0.93 -0.62
C LEU A 33 -8.76 -1.46 -0.09
N LEU A 34 -8.09 -0.72 0.79
CA LEU A 34 -6.88 -1.19 1.45
C LEU A 34 -7.17 -2.39 2.38
N GLY A 35 -8.27 -2.34 3.14
CA GLY A 35 -8.74 -3.48 3.93
C GLY A 35 -9.00 -4.72 3.09
N LEU A 36 -9.61 -4.56 1.90
CA LEU A 36 -9.80 -5.64 0.93
C LEU A 36 -8.46 -6.22 0.44
N ILE A 37 -7.51 -5.36 0.07
CA ILE A 37 -6.19 -5.79 -0.39
C ILE A 37 -5.46 -6.56 0.71
N TYR A 38 -5.45 -6.05 1.95
CA TYR A 38 -4.89 -6.78 3.09
C TYR A 38 -5.61 -8.10 3.33
N ALA A 39 -6.94 -8.16 3.22
CA ALA A 39 -7.69 -9.40 3.39
C ALA A 39 -7.28 -10.45 2.37
N VAL A 40 -7.13 -10.07 1.10
CA VAL A 40 -6.64 -10.99 0.06
C VAL A 40 -5.20 -11.40 0.33
N ALA A 41 -4.32 -10.48 0.73
CA ALA A 41 -2.92 -10.78 1.03
C ALA A 41 -2.77 -11.75 2.22
N PHE A 42 -3.49 -11.51 3.32
CA PHE A 42 -3.46 -12.40 4.48
C PHE A 42 -4.17 -13.73 4.21
N LEU A 43 -5.24 -13.74 3.41
CA LEU A 43 -5.87 -14.99 2.99
C LEU A 43 -4.91 -15.82 2.13
N ALA A 44 -4.18 -15.20 1.21
CA ALA A 44 -3.14 -15.87 0.46
C ALA A 44 -2.07 -16.43 1.41
N ALA A 45 -1.59 -15.63 2.36
CA ALA A 45 -0.63 -16.07 3.38
C ALA A 45 -1.16 -17.27 4.18
N ILE A 46 -2.40 -17.24 4.69
CA ILE A 46 -3.00 -18.37 5.43
C ILE A 46 -2.92 -19.68 4.63
N ASN A 47 -3.13 -19.63 3.32
CA ASN A 47 -3.16 -20.81 2.47
C ASN A 47 -1.76 -21.33 2.09
N GLN A 48 -0.72 -20.49 2.10
CA GLN A 48 0.58 -20.85 1.53
C GLN A 48 1.79 -20.61 2.45
N ILE A 49 1.66 -19.89 3.56
CA ILE A 49 2.84 -19.40 4.29
C ILE A 49 3.64 -20.52 4.96
N VAL A 50 2.99 -21.56 5.45
CA VAL A 50 3.64 -22.72 6.10
C VAL A 50 4.55 -23.48 5.12
N PRO A 51 4.09 -23.92 3.94
CA PRO A 51 4.98 -24.59 2.99
C PRO A 51 6.08 -23.68 2.43
N LEU A 52 5.88 -22.36 2.40
CA LEU A 52 6.90 -21.43 1.89
C LEU A 52 8.00 -21.13 2.92
N ILE A 53 7.63 -20.73 4.14
CA ILE A 53 8.58 -20.20 5.14
C ILE A 53 8.44 -20.80 6.54
N GLY A 54 7.57 -21.80 6.74
CA GLY A 54 7.44 -22.53 8.00
C GLY A 54 8.68 -23.34 8.36
N GLU A 55 8.62 -24.07 9.47
CA GLU A 55 9.76 -24.82 10.03
C GLU A 55 10.34 -25.85 9.04
N HIS A 56 9.48 -26.44 8.23
CA HIS A 56 9.82 -27.39 7.16
C HIS A 56 9.51 -26.84 5.76
N GLY A 57 9.40 -25.52 5.62
CA GLY A 57 9.11 -24.86 4.36
C GLY A 57 10.31 -24.85 3.39
N LEU A 58 10.08 -24.33 2.18
CA LEU A 58 11.13 -24.19 1.16
C LEU A 58 12.23 -23.22 1.57
N LEU A 59 11.88 -22.12 2.22
CA LEU A 59 12.79 -21.11 2.76
C LEU A 59 12.48 -20.83 4.24
N PRO A 60 12.87 -21.73 5.17
CA PRO A 60 12.47 -21.63 6.57
C PRO A 60 12.89 -20.30 7.23
N ALA A 61 11.92 -19.57 7.76
CA ALA A 61 12.14 -18.26 8.39
C ALA A 61 13.14 -18.32 9.55
N LYS A 62 13.12 -19.43 10.30
CA LYS A 62 14.05 -19.66 11.41
C LYS A 62 15.52 -19.67 10.97
N LEU A 63 15.82 -20.31 9.84
CA LEU A 63 17.18 -20.36 9.30
C LEU A 63 17.65 -18.98 8.84
N TYR A 64 16.75 -18.22 8.24
CA TYR A 64 17.00 -16.84 7.81
C TYR A 64 17.25 -15.88 8.98
N LEU A 65 16.41 -15.91 10.02
CA LEU A 65 16.60 -15.08 11.22
C LEU A 65 17.91 -15.45 11.95
N ASN A 66 18.24 -16.74 12.01
CA ASN A 66 19.52 -17.20 12.59
C ASN A 66 20.72 -16.71 11.79
N SER A 67 20.66 -16.70 10.45
CA SER A 67 21.79 -16.22 9.63
C SER A 67 22.03 -14.71 9.81
N ILE A 68 20.95 -13.92 9.93
CA ILE A 68 21.04 -12.49 10.27
C ILE A 68 21.63 -12.31 11.68
N SER A 69 21.10 -13.04 12.67
CA SER A 69 21.57 -12.95 14.05
C SER A 69 23.04 -13.33 14.19
N ASN A 70 23.53 -14.30 13.42
CA ASN A 70 24.93 -14.70 13.43
C ASN A 70 25.84 -13.65 12.77
N SER A 71 25.32 -12.86 11.84
CA SER A 71 26.09 -11.87 11.08
C SER A 71 26.17 -10.52 11.79
N TYR A 72 25.07 -10.08 12.41
CA TYR A 72 24.95 -8.75 13.01
C TYR A 72 24.71 -8.76 14.54
N GLY A 73 24.39 -9.92 15.12
CA GLY A 73 23.84 -10.00 16.47
C GLY A 73 22.32 -9.80 16.49
N THR A 74 21.66 -10.23 17.56
CA THR A 74 20.18 -10.24 17.62
C THR A 74 19.57 -8.84 17.65
N ALA A 75 20.18 -7.91 18.39
CA ALA A 75 19.67 -6.54 18.49
C ALA A 75 19.81 -5.78 17.16
N ASP A 76 21.00 -5.82 16.55
CA ASP A 76 21.22 -5.15 15.26
C ASP A 76 20.50 -5.88 14.12
N GLY A 77 20.32 -7.21 14.22
CA GLY A 77 19.52 -7.99 13.30
C GLY A 77 18.04 -7.56 13.29
N PHE A 78 17.46 -7.27 14.46
CA PHE A 78 16.10 -6.76 14.57
C PHE A 78 15.96 -5.37 13.92
N VAL A 79 16.96 -4.49 14.07
CA VAL A 79 16.95 -3.16 13.44
C VAL A 79 16.97 -3.27 11.91
N HIS A 80 17.71 -4.23 11.36
CA HIS A 80 17.78 -4.47 9.92
C HIS A 80 16.51 -5.13 9.35
N SER A 81 15.88 -6.02 10.12
CA SER A 81 14.73 -6.79 9.66
C SER A 81 13.66 -6.89 10.75
N PRO A 82 12.93 -5.79 11.04
CA PRO A 82 11.97 -5.74 12.14
C PRO A 82 10.79 -6.70 11.88
N SER A 83 10.56 -7.62 12.80
CA SER A 83 9.51 -8.64 12.66
C SER A 83 9.03 -9.18 14.01
N LEU A 84 7.76 -9.57 14.09
CA LEU A 84 7.21 -10.34 15.22
C LEU A 84 7.88 -11.71 15.39
N PHE A 85 8.43 -12.26 14.31
CA PHE A 85 8.92 -13.65 14.27
C PHE A 85 10.30 -13.85 14.90
N TRP A 86 10.94 -12.77 15.37
CA TRP A 86 12.13 -12.85 16.22
C TRP A 86 11.84 -13.50 17.58
N PHE A 87 10.61 -13.38 18.10
CA PHE A 87 10.22 -14.00 19.37
C PHE A 87 9.88 -15.48 19.21
N SER A 88 9.17 -15.82 18.14
CA SER A 88 8.80 -17.19 17.78
C SER A 88 8.53 -17.27 16.29
N SER A 89 9.22 -18.17 15.61
CA SER A 89 9.06 -18.46 14.19
C SER A 89 8.38 -19.81 13.95
N SER A 90 7.59 -20.29 14.92
CA SER A 90 6.87 -21.56 14.78
C SER A 90 5.69 -21.42 13.81
N ASP A 91 5.31 -22.51 13.16
CA ASP A 91 4.19 -22.53 12.20
C ASP A 91 2.90 -22.00 12.81
N ILE A 92 2.65 -22.31 14.10
CA ILE A 92 1.49 -21.81 14.85
C ILE A 92 1.55 -20.29 14.97
N THR A 93 2.71 -19.73 15.32
CA THR A 93 2.87 -18.26 15.46
C THR A 93 2.69 -17.56 14.12
N ILE A 94 3.29 -18.09 13.05
CA ILE A 94 3.18 -17.56 11.69
C ILE A 94 1.72 -17.57 11.24
N LEU A 95 1.01 -18.70 11.40
CA LEU A 95 -0.39 -18.82 10.99
C LEU A 95 -1.32 -17.95 11.85
N THR A 96 -1.06 -17.85 13.16
CA THR A 96 -1.84 -16.99 14.07
C THR A 96 -1.71 -15.53 13.68
N ALA A 97 -0.49 -15.06 13.36
CA ALA A 97 -0.27 -13.70 12.88
C ALA A 97 -1.01 -13.44 11.55
N ALA A 98 -1.06 -14.43 10.65
CA ALA A 98 -1.79 -14.32 9.39
C ALA A 98 -3.31 -14.20 9.61
N TRP A 99 -3.87 -15.00 10.51
CA TRP A 99 -5.29 -14.91 10.90
C TRP A 99 -5.64 -13.60 11.60
N ILE A 100 -4.77 -13.10 12.50
CA ILE A 100 -4.97 -11.78 13.13
C ILE A 100 -5.00 -10.69 12.08
N GLY A 101 -4.05 -10.70 11.14
CA GLY A 101 -4.03 -9.77 10.01
C GLY A 101 -5.29 -9.84 9.15
N PHE A 102 -5.74 -11.06 8.82
CA PHE A 102 -6.98 -11.27 8.08
C PHE A 102 -8.21 -10.71 8.80
N ILE A 103 -8.38 -11.01 10.09
CA ILE A 103 -9.52 -10.51 10.87
C ILE A 103 -9.51 -8.98 10.94
N LEU A 104 -8.36 -8.37 11.25
CA LEU A 104 -8.22 -6.91 11.29
C LEU A 104 -8.50 -6.27 9.94
N SER A 105 -8.06 -6.89 8.84
CA SER A 105 -8.33 -6.40 7.49
C SER A 105 -9.83 -6.42 7.14
N CYS A 106 -10.56 -7.45 7.58
CA CYS A 106 -12.02 -7.53 7.46
C CYS A 106 -12.73 -6.43 8.28
N VAL A 107 -12.23 -6.12 9.47
CA VAL A 107 -12.75 -5.01 10.30
C VAL A 107 -12.57 -3.66 9.58
N VAL A 108 -11.40 -3.42 9.00
CA VAL A 108 -11.12 -2.22 8.18
C VAL A 108 -12.02 -2.18 6.94
N LEU A 109 -12.20 -3.32 6.26
CA LEU A 109 -13.09 -3.46 5.10
C LEU A 109 -14.55 -3.15 5.44
N ALA A 110 -15.02 -3.54 6.63
CA ALA A 110 -16.34 -3.20 7.15
C ALA A 110 -16.50 -1.69 7.46
N GLY A 111 -15.40 -0.93 7.42
CA GLY A 111 -15.36 0.52 7.62
C GLY A 111 -14.95 0.94 9.04
N TYR A 112 -14.51 0.00 9.88
CA TYR A 112 -14.05 0.28 11.23
C TYR A 112 -12.52 0.38 11.24
N ALA A 113 -12.00 1.61 11.24
CA ALA A 113 -10.56 1.84 11.17
C ALA A 113 -10.13 3.01 12.07
N ASN A 114 -9.09 2.77 12.86
CA ASN A 114 -8.36 3.80 13.61
C ASN A 114 -6.85 3.59 13.42
N ALA A 115 -6.04 4.53 13.89
CA ALA A 115 -4.58 4.47 13.73
C ALA A 115 -3.98 3.22 14.40
N ILE A 116 -4.55 2.75 15.52
CA ILE A 116 -4.06 1.58 16.26
C ILE A 116 -4.24 0.31 15.43
N ILE A 117 -5.45 0.06 14.93
CA ILE A 117 -5.76 -1.09 14.07
C ILE A 117 -4.87 -1.07 12.82
N MET A 118 -4.75 0.09 12.17
CA MET A 118 -3.88 0.22 11.01
C MET A 118 -2.41 -0.05 11.34
N THR A 119 -1.94 0.37 12.52
CA THR A 119 -0.56 0.11 12.97
C THR A 119 -0.32 -1.37 13.22
N VAL A 120 -1.23 -2.05 13.92
CA VAL A 120 -1.13 -3.49 14.18
C VAL A 120 -1.18 -4.27 12.87
N LEU A 121 -2.15 -3.95 12.00
CA LEU A 121 -2.30 -4.59 10.68
C LEU A 121 -1.03 -4.42 9.83
N TRP A 122 -0.52 -3.18 9.76
CA TRP A 122 0.71 -2.86 9.04
C TRP A 122 1.91 -3.61 9.62
N PHE A 123 2.07 -3.65 10.93
CA PHE A 123 3.19 -4.32 11.58
C PHE A 123 3.13 -5.85 11.42
N CYS A 124 1.95 -6.44 11.46
CA CYS A 124 1.75 -7.85 11.11
C CYS A 124 2.22 -8.12 9.68
N TYR A 125 1.77 -7.33 8.70
CA TYR A 125 2.17 -7.53 7.31
C TYR A 125 3.67 -7.29 7.09
N MET A 126 4.23 -6.24 7.67
CA MET A 126 5.66 -5.94 7.68
C MET A 126 6.50 -7.10 8.23
N SER A 127 6.00 -7.77 9.27
CA SER A 127 6.66 -8.95 9.84
C SER A 127 6.79 -10.08 8.81
N PHE A 128 5.79 -10.31 7.96
CA PHE A 128 5.84 -11.29 6.88
C PHE A 128 6.80 -10.86 5.76
N VAL A 129 6.73 -9.60 5.33
CA VAL A 129 7.60 -9.08 4.26
C VAL A 129 9.08 -9.27 4.62
N HIS A 130 9.45 -8.97 5.87
CA HIS A 130 10.84 -9.08 6.33
C HIS A 130 11.39 -10.50 6.38
N ILE A 131 10.56 -11.51 6.67
CA ILE A 131 11.00 -12.93 6.71
C ILE A 131 10.68 -13.71 5.43
N GLY A 132 9.93 -13.09 4.52
CA GLY A 132 9.38 -13.71 3.33
C GLY A 132 10.40 -14.02 2.24
N GLN A 133 11.63 -13.50 2.36
CA GLN A 133 12.75 -13.75 1.44
C GLN A 133 12.32 -13.55 -0.02
N ASP A 134 12.59 -14.51 -0.90
CA ASP A 134 12.27 -14.42 -2.33
C ASP A 134 10.76 -14.27 -2.59
N TRP A 135 9.92 -14.86 -1.74
CA TRP A 135 8.46 -14.87 -1.91
C TRP A 135 7.84 -13.48 -1.74
N TYR A 136 8.45 -12.59 -0.96
CA TYR A 136 7.97 -11.23 -0.67
C TYR A 136 8.89 -10.14 -1.23
N SER A 137 9.80 -10.48 -2.15
CA SER A 137 10.78 -9.55 -2.73
C SER A 137 10.21 -8.67 -3.85
N TYR A 138 8.92 -8.81 -4.18
CA TYR A 138 8.29 -8.08 -5.27
C TYR A 138 7.89 -6.63 -4.88
N GLY A 139 7.90 -5.74 -5.86
CA GLY A 139 7.60 -4.31 -5.67
C GLY A 139 6.20 -4.00 -5.12
N TRP A 140 5.26 -4.94 -5.20
CA TRP A 140 3.91 -4.81 -4.64
C TRP A 140 3.93 -4.81 -3.11
N GLU A 141 4.85 -5.53 -2.49
CA GLU A 141 4.87 -5.71 -1.03
C GLU A 141 5.39 -4.45 -0.35
N ILE A 142 6.43 -3.85 -0.92
CA ILE A 142 6.93 -2.53 -0.50
C ILE A 142 5.88 -1.44 -0.75
N GLN A 143 5.16 -1.48 -1.87
CA GLN A 143 4.06 -0.55 -2.13
C GLN A 143 2.94 -0.67 -1.09
N LEU A 144 2.56 -1.89 -0.71
CA LEU A 144 1.53 -2.13 0.29
C LEU A 144 1.99 -1.65 1.68
N LEU A 145 3.27 -1.83 2.03
CA LEU A 145 3.85 -1.29 3.25
C LEU A 145 3.86 0.25 3.29
N GLU A 146 4.28 0.91 2.22
CA GLU A 146 4.24 2.38 2.15
C GLU A 146 2.80 2.91 2.24
N THR A 147 1.87 2.27 1.54
CA THR A 147 0.44 2.63 1.55
C THR A 147 -0.19 2.42 2.92
N GLY A 148 0.10 1.28 3.57
CA GLY A 148 -0.37 0.95 4.91
C GLY A 148 0.16 1.91 5.96
N PHE A 149 1.45 2.25 5.88
CA PHE A 149 2.08 3.21 6.79
C PHE A 149 1.42 4.59 6.70
N LEU A 150 1.23 5.13 5.48
CA LEU A 150 0.54 6.41 5.31
C LEU A 150 -0.92 6.36 5.81
N SER A 151 -1.57 5.21 5.70
CA SER A 151 -2.95 5.02 6.14
C SER A 151 -3.12 5.07 7.66
N ILE A 152 -2.07 4.80 8.44
CA ILE A 152 -2.06 5.01 9.90
C ILE A 152 -2.40 6.47 10.23
N PHE A 153 -1.76 7.40 9.53
CA PHE A 153 -1.94 8.85 9.72
C PHE A 153 -3.19 9.41 9.05
N LEU A 154 -3.80 8.65 8.15
CA LEU A 154 -5.09 8.99 7.55
C LEU A 154 -6.24 8.78 8.54
N CYS A 155 -6.08 7.84 9.48
CA CYS A 155 -7.03 7.53 10.53
C CYS A 155 -6.88 8.43 11.77
N PRO A 156 -7.97 8.74 12.50
CA PRO A 156 -7.88 9.31 13.82
C PRO A 156 -7.33 8.25 14.78
N LEU A 157 -6.76 8.72 15.89
CA LEU A 157 -6.09 7.83 16.83
C LEU A 157 -7.03 6.76 17.41
N LEU A 158 -8.23 7.15 17.85
CA LEU A 158 -9.16 6.28 18.58
C LEU A 158 -10.52 6.08 17.89
N ASP A 159 -11.02 7.06 17.14
CA ASP A 159 -12.38 7.01 16.57
C ASP A 159 -12.44 6.04 15.37
N MET A 160 -13.08 4.89 15.58
CA MET A 160 -13.16 3.83 14.57
C MET A 160 -14.26 4.04 13.52
N ARG A 161 -15.15 5.03 13.70
CA ARG A 161 -16.32 5.17 12.83
C ARG A 161 -15.91 5.42 11.38
N PRO A 162 -16.70 4.98 10.39
CA PRO A 162 -16.40 5.23 8.97
C PRO A 162 -16.33 6.73 8.63
N PHE A 163 -17.12 7.55 9.33
CA PHE A 163 -17.15 9.00 9.21
C PHE A 163 -16.91 9.64 10.59
N PRO A 164 -15.65 9.74 11.04
CA PRO A 164 -15.35 10.42 12.29
C PRO A 164 -15.59 11.93 12.15
N LYS A 165 -15.49 12.71 13.23
CA LYS A 165 -15.69 14.17 13.17
C LYS A 165 -14.48 14.94 12.63
N LYS A 166 -13.28 14.38 12.79
CA LYS A 166 -12.01 15.03 12.42
C LYS A 166 -11.68 14.82 10.93
N PRO A 167 -11.58 15.88 10.11
CA PRO A 167 -11.30 15.76 8.69
C PRO A 167 -9.96 15.07 8.45
N PRO A 168 -9.81 14.35 7.32
CA PRO A 168 -8.54 13.75 6.96
C PRO A 168 -7.45 14.81 6.79
N PRO A 169 -6.23 14.57 7.29
CA PRO A 169 -5.13 15.51 7.20
C PRO A 169 -4.67 15.68 5.74
N PHE A 170 -4.78 16.90 5.22
CA PHE A 170 -4.39 17.23 3.85
C PHE A 170 -2.95 16.82 3.48
N PRO A 171 -1.92 16.98 4.35
CA PRO A 171 -0.57 16.53 4.02
C PRO A 171 -0.49 15.05 3.65
N ILE A 172 -1.26 14.19 4.31
CA ILE A 172 -1.27 12.75 4.02
C ILE A 172 -1.87 12.47 2.64
N ILE A 173 -2.89 13.21 2.22
CA ILE A 173 -3.44 13.11 0.86
C ILE A 173 -2.39 13.49 -0.20
N VAL A 174 -1.58 14.52 0.07
CA VAL A 174 -0.46 14.90 -0.80
C VAL A 174 0.60 13.80 -0.84
N LEU A 175 0.92 13.17 0.29
CA LEU A 175 1.85 12.04 0.34
C LEU A 175 1.34 10.82 -0.46
N PHE A 176 0.03 10.54 -0.44
CA PHE A 176 -0.53 9.49 -1.33
C PHE A 176 -0.41 9.84 -2.81
N ARG A 177 -0.62 11.12 -3.19
CA ARG A 177 -0.40 11.56 -4.58
C ARG A 177 1.06 11.43 -4.99
N TRP A 178 1.97 11.80 -4.08
CA TRP A 178 3.40 11.64 -4.27
C TRP A 178 3.79 10.16 -4.41
N LEU A 179 3.21 9.28 -3.59
CA LEU A 179 3.40 7.84 -3.68
C LEU A 179 3.02 7.31 -5.07
N ILE A 180 1.82 7.63 -5.56
CA ILE A 180 1.34 7.23 -6.89
C ILE A 180 2.29 7.76 -7.98
N PHE A 181 2.68 9.02 -7.88
CA PHE A 181 3.63 9.63 -8.81
C PHE A 181 4.97 8.87 -8.83
N ARG A 182 5.56 8.58 -7.66
CA ARG A 182 6.82 7.83 -7.56
C ARG A 182 6.70 6.42 -8.14
N ILE A 183 5.58 5.73 -7.90
CA ILE A 183 5.35 4.38 -8.45
C ILE A 183 5.29 4.43 -9.98
N MET A 184 4.51 5.36 -10.53
CA MET A 184 4.37 5.50 -11.99
C MET A 184 5.70 5.87 -12.64
N LEU A 185 6.38 6.88 -12.09
CA LEU A 185 7.70 7.29 -12.57
C LEU A 185 8.73 6.16 -12.45
N GLY A 186 8.80 5.49 -11.30
CA GLY A 186 9.72 4.38 -11.06
C GLY A 186 9.49 3.21 -12.01
N SER A 187 8.22 2.88 -12.30
CA SER A 187 7.86 1.85 -13.28
C SER A 187 8.28 2.20 -14.71
N GLY A 188 8.35 3.49 -15.06
CA GLY A 188 8.91 3.95 -16.33
C GLY A 188 10.44 3.91 -16.34
N LEU A 189 11.08 4.37 -15.27
CA LEU A 189 12.54 4.40 -15.18
C LEU A 189 13.17 3.01 -15.22
N ILE A 190 12.51 2.00 -14.62
CA ILE A 190 13.03 0.62 -14.67
C ILE A 190 12.98 0.03 -16.07
N LYS A 191 11.95 0.36 -16.86
CA LYS A 191 11.83 -0.04 -18.26
C LYS A 191 12.97 0.52 -19.11
N ILE A 192 13.24 1.82 -18.97
CA ILE A 192 14.33 2.50 -19.68
C ILE A 192 15.71 1.97 -19.28
N ARG A 193 15.89 1.60 -18.01
CA ARG A 193 17.19 1.11 -17.50
C ARG A 193 17.57 -0.27 -18.03
N TRP A 194 16.60 -1.16 -18.22
CA TRP A 194 16.89 -2.60 -18.37
C TRP A 194 16.89 -3.11 -19.81
N ASP A 195 16.12 -2.51 -20.72
CA ASP A 195 16.02 -3.03 -22.09
C ASP A 195 15.91 -1.89 -23.12
N ALA A 196 16.68 -2.00 -24.20
CA ALA A 196 16.73 -1.05 -25.30
C ALA A 196 15.40 -0.96 -26.05
N SER A 197 14.58 -2.02 -25.98
CA SER A 197 13.26 -2.08 -26.61
C SER A 197 12.27 -1.01 -26.13
N TRP A 198 12.43 -0.54 -24.89
CA TRP A 198 11.64 0.57 -24.35
C TRP A 198 12.12 1.92 -24.90
N MET A 199 13.37 2.02 -25.34
CA MET A 199 13.92 3.25 -25.93
C MET A 199 13.68 3.33 -27.44
N ASP A 200 13.69 2.21 -28.15
CA ASP A 200 13.43 2.16 -29.60
C ASP A 200 11.92 2.10 -29.95
N GLY A 201 11.07 1.93 -28.93
CA GLY A 201 9.61 1.85 -29.03
C GLY A 201 9.09 0.49 -29.52
N SER A 202 9.92 -0.55 -29.53
CA SER A 202 9.54 -1.90 -29.98
C SER A 202 9.01 -2.80 -28.86
N ALA A 203 9.10 -2.38 -27.59
CA ALA A 203 8.69 -3.20 -26.44
C ALA A 203 7.29 -3.80 -26.58
N LEU A 204 6.31 -3.01 -27.05
CA LEU A 204 4.93 -3.47 -27.19
C LEU A 204 4.68 -4.45 -28.36
N TYR A 205 5.66 -4.71 -29.22
CA TYR A 205 5.51 -5.68 -30.33
C TYR A 205 5.35 -7.11 -29.80
N TYR A 206 6.05 -7.43 -28.72
CA TYR A 206 6.02 -8.77 -28.09
C TYR A 206 5.53 -8.74 -26.64
N HIS A 207 5.38 -7.57 -26.02
CA HIS A 207 4.91 -7.45 -24.63
C HIS A 207 3.63 -8.25 -24.34
N PHE A 208 2.67 -8.22 -25.25
CA PHE A 208 1.38 -8.89 -25.07
C PHE A 208 1.47 -10.43 -25.16
N GLU A 209 2.52 -10.95 -25.79
CA GLU A 209 2.83 -12.39 -25.85
C GLU A 209 3.61 -12.86 -24.62
N THR A 210 4.51 -12.01 -24.11
CA THR A 210 5.50 -12.40 -23.08
C THR A 210 5.14 -11.98 -21.66
N GLN A 211 4.08 -11.19 -21.46
CA GLN A 211 3.65 -10.81 -20.11
C GLN A 211 3.21 -12.04 -19.29
N PRO A 212 3.53 -12.10 -17.98
CA PRO A 212 3.31 -13.30 -17.17
C PRO A 212 1.83 -13.63 -16.91
N ILE A 213 0.93 -12.64 -16.98
CA ILE A 213 -0.52 -12.81 -16.81
C ILE A 213 -1.24 -12.05 -17.93
N PRO A 214 -1.33 -12.62 -19.14
CA PRO A 214 -1.99 -11.95 -20.26
C PRO A 214 -3.49 -11.83 -20.00
N GLY A 215 -4.00 -10.60 -20.00
CA GLY A 215 -5.44 -10.33 -19.92
C GLY A 215 -6.18 -10.76 -21.19
N PRO A 216 -7.53 -10.82 -21.16
CA PRO A 216 -8.35 -11.21 -22.31
C PRO A 216 -8.12 -10.35 -23.56
N LEU A 217 -7.71 -9.08 -23.37
CA LEU A 217 -7.44 -8.15 -24.47
C LEU A 217 -6.07 -8.29 -25.11
N SER A 218 -5.16 -9.07 -24.51
CA SER A 218 -3.75 -9.13 -24.92
C SER A 218 -3.60 -9.56 -26.37
N ARG A 219 -4.41 -10.53 -26.81
CA ARG A 219 -4.43 -10.97 -28.21
C ARG A 219 -4.79 -9.84 -29.16
N TRP A 220 -5.83 -9.05 -28.84
CA TRP A 220 -6.26 -7.94 -29.69
C TRP A 220 -5.19 -6.84 -29.74
N PHE A 221 -4.57 -6.53 -28.61
CA PHE A 221 -3.50 -5.54 -28.56
C PHE A 221 -2.25 -5.98 -29.31
N HIS A 222 -1.88 -7.26 -29.23
CA HIS A 222 -0.74 -7.80 -29.99
C HIS A 222 -0.88 -7.57 -31.50
N PHE A 223 -2.09 -7.69 -32.05
CA PHE A 223 -2.34 -7.51 -33.48
C PHE A 223 -2.58 -6.04 -33.90
N LEU A 224 -2.39 -5.06 -33.03
CA LEU A 224 -2.47 -3.66 -33.44
C LEU A 224 -1.32 -3.30 -34.40
N PRO A 225 -1.54 -2.33 -35.31
CA PRO A 225 -0.48 -1.80 -36.15
C PRO A 225 0.74 -1.35 -35.33
N HIS A 226 1.94 -1.66 -35.82
CA HIS A 226 3.21 -1.33 -35.15
C HIS A 226 3.33 0.17 -34.82
N SER A 227 2.74 1.07 -35.61
CA SER A 227 2.69 2.50 -35.31
C SER A 227 1.94 2.83 -34.02
N ILE A 228 0.82 2.15 -33.77
CA ILE A 228 0.03 2.32 -32.54
C ILE A 228 0.80 1.73 -31.35
N LEU A 229 1.39 0.55 -31.52
CA LEU A 229 2.21 -0.10 -30.50
C LEU A 229 3.43 0.75 -30.12
N LYS A 230 4.10 1.34 -31.11
CA LYS A 230 5.25 2.21 -30.87
C LYS A 230 4.89 3.51 -30.14
N MET A 231 3.68 4.03 -30.34
CA MET A 231 3.18 5.21 -29.63
C MET A 231 2.76 4.90 -28.18
N GLY A 232 2.47 3.63 -27.87
CA GLY A 232 2.06 3.20 -26.53
C GLY A 232 3.22 2.95 -25.54
N VAL A 233 4.47 3.09 -26.01
CA VAL A 233 5.70 3.02 -25.20
C VAL A 233 6.00 4.38 -24.58
#